data_AF-A0A5N1J2V2-F1
#
_entry.id   AF-A0A5N1J2V2-F1
#
_cell.length_a   1.000
_cell.length_b   1.000
_cell.length_c   1.000
_cell.angle_alpha   90.00
_cell.angle_beta   90.00
_cell.angle_gamma   90.00
#
_symmetry.space_group_name_H-M   'P 1'
#
loop_
_entity.id
_entity.type
_entity.pdbx_description
1 polymer ?
#
loop_
_entity_poly.entity_id
_entity_poly.type
_entity_poly.pdbx_seq_one_letter_code
_entity_poly.pdbx_strand_id
1 'polypeptide(L)'
;MLKKVILTIFLCSICYLGFSQQTKAQKQILVVDVFEPFNSNALGKGIYISEAGKETKYIKFDHKSPDEKVYTMRLDLVAKTFRDLYSEGWILVSSNGGDMHKRYVFEK
;
A
#
# COMPACT_ATOMS: atom_id res chain seq x y z
N MET A 1 -42.80 -0.05 7.31
CA MET A 1 -42.15 0.66 6.19
C MET A 1 -40.65 0.45 6.29
N LEU A 2 -40.05 -0.44 5.49
CA LEU A 2 -38.59 -0.58 5.44
C LEU A 2 -37.99 0.49 4.52
N LYS A 3 -37.23 1.43 5.09
CA LYS A 3 -36.42 2.37 4.30
C LYS A 3 -35.29 1.57 3.63
N LYS A 4 -35.33 1.45 2.30
CA LYS A 4 -34.19 1.02 1.49
C LYS A 4 -33.06 2.03 1.71
N VAL A 5 -32.06 1.64 2.49
CA VAL A 5 -30.79 2.38 2.57
C VAL A 5 -29.98 1.98 1.34
N ILE A 6 -29.97 2.85 0.34
CA ILE A 6 -29.04 2.72 -0.78
C ILE A 6 -27.68 3.17 -0.25
N LEU A 7 -26.81 2.23 0.10
CA LEU A 7 -25.39 2.52 0.34
C LEU A 7 -24.72 2.75 -1.01
N THR A 8 -24.54 4.01 -1.40
CA THR A 8 -23.68 4.36 -2.52
C THR A 8 -22.22 4.15 -2.09
N ILE A 9 -21.60 3.10 -2.64
CA ILE A 9 -20.20 2.77 -2.40
C ILE A 9 -19.34 3.55 -3.40
N PHE A 10 -18.45 4.41 -2.91
CA PHE A 10 -17.46 5.09 -3.74
C PHE A 10 -16.21 4.22 -3.83
N LEU A 11 -15.87 3.79 -5.04
CA LEU A 11 -14.65 3.02 -5.30
C LEU A 11 -13.48 3.97 -5.54
N CYS A 12 -12.41 3.85 -4.74
CA CYS A 12 -11.16 4.53 -5.05
C CYS A 12 -10.51 3.83 -6.25
N SER A 13 -10.19 4.55 -7.33
CA SER A 13 -9.55 3.98 -8.52
C SER A 13 -8.12 3.45 -8.27
N ILE A 14 -7.52 3.79 -7.12
CA ILE A 14 -6.15 3.42 -6.75
C ILE A 14 -6.13 2.13 -5.93
N CYS A 15 -7.00 2.01 -4.92
CA CYS A 15 -7.03 0.84 -4.03
C CYS A 15 -8.25 -0.06 -4.21
N TYR A 16 -9.19 0.31 -5.09
CA TYR A 16 -10.48 -0.36 -5.35
C TYR A 16 -11.33 -0.60 -4.08
N LEU A 17 -11.04 0.10 -2.99
CA LEU A 17 -11.81 0.04 -1.75
C LEU A 17 -13.08 0.89 -1.87
N GLY A 18 -14.17 0.36 -1.33
CA GLY A 18 -15.49 0.97 -1.31
C GLY A 18 -15.76 1.77 -0.03
N PHE A 19 -16.09 3.06 -0.18
CA PHE A 19 -16.41 3.96 0.93
C PHE A 19 -17.90 4.31 0.98
N SER A 20 -18.50 4.33 2.17
CA SER A 20 -19.96 4.47 2.37
C SER A 20 -20.49 5.92 2.39
N GLN A 21 -19.64 6.95 2.23
CA GLN A 21 -20.05 8.35 2.23
C GLN A 21 -19.30 9.18 1.17
N GLN A 22 -20.04 9.95 0.39
CA GLN A 22 -19.52 10.92 -0.60
C GLN A 22 -18.92 12.19 0.04
N THR A 23 -18.97 12.34 1.37
CA THR A 23 -18.72 13.62 2.06
C THR A 23 -17.28 13.88 2.52
N LYS A 24 -16.28 13.07 2.12
CA LYS A 24 -14.86 13.34 2.44
C LYS A 24 -13.89 13.06 1.29
N ALA A 25 -14.24 13.53 0.09
CA ALA A 25 -13.37 13.52 -1.09
C ALA A 25 -12.13 14.45 -0.98
N GLN A 26 -11.57 14.63 0.23
CA GLN A 26 -10.37 15.42 0.49
C GLN A 26 -9.35 14.72 1.39
N LYS A 27 -9.59 13.46 1.76
CA LYS A 27 -8.51 12.67 2.37
C LYS A 27 -7.52 12.28 1.27
N GLN A 28 -6.27 12.65 1.42
CA GLN A 28 -5.22 12.15 0.54
C GLN A 28 -5.08 10.65 0.84
N ILE A 29 -5.07 9.82 -0.20
CA ILE A 29 -4.89 8.37 -0.10
C ILE A 29 -3.52 8.04 -0.67
N LEU A 30 -2.76 7.28 0.10
CA LEU A 30 -1.47 6.75 -0.29
C LEU A 30 -1.49 5.23 -0.13
N VAL A 31 -1.08 4.53 -1.18
CA VAL A 31 -1.00 3.06 -1.21
C VAL A 31 0.48 2.67 -1.22
N VAL A 32 0.85 1.79 -0.30
CA VAL A 32 2.18 1.18 -0.26
C VAL A 32 2.04 -0.29 -0.60
N ASP A 33 2.58 -0.70 -1.73
CA ASP A 33 2.69 -2.10 -2.12
C ASP A 33 4.11 -2.60 -1.92
N VAL A 34 4.27 -3.61 -1.07
CA VAL A 34 5.54 -4.31 -0.82
C VAL A 34 5.50 -5.62 -1.60
N PHE A 35 6.32 -5.73 -2.64
CA PHE A 35 6.42 -6.92 -3.50
C PHE A 35 7.73 -7.66 -3.25
N GLU A 36 7.60 -8.93 -2.88
CA GLU A 36 8.72 -9.86 -2.75
C GLU A 36 8.34 -11.25 -3.27
N PRO A 37 8.07 -11.39 -4.58
CA PRO A 37 7.77 -12.69 -5.17
C PRO A 37 9.01 -13.59 -5.22
N PHE A 38 8.79 -14.90 -5.06
CA PHE A 38 9.85 -15.92 -5.21
C PHE A 38 10.42 -15.92 -6.64
N ASN A 39 9.58 -15.69 -7.66
CA ASN A 39 9.95 -15.60 -9.07
C ASN A 39 9.34 -14.33 -9.70
N SER A 40 10.08 -13.22 -9.76
CA SER A 40 9.62 -12.02 -10.47
C SER A 40 10.21 -11.92 -11.88
N ASN A 41 9.37 -12.16 -12.90
CA ASN A 41 9.57 -11.59 -14.24
C ASN A 41 8.62 -10.40 -14.55
N ALA A 42 7.62 -10.13 -13.69
CA ALA A 42 6.55 -9.16 -14.00
C ALA A 42 6.59 -7.86 -13.17
N LEU A 43 6.95 -7.91 -11.88
CA LEU A 43 7.10 -6.74 -11.00
C LEU A 43 8.42 -6.85 -10.25
N GLY A 44 9.17 -5.75 -10.16
CA GLY A 44 10.44 -5.71 -9.45
C GLY A 44 10.24 -5.91 -7.95
N LYS A 45 11.17 -6.63 -7.30
CA LYS A 45 11.20 -6.77 -5.83
C LYS A 45 11.47 -5.42 -5.19
N GLY A 46 10.54 -4.91 -4.39
CA GLY A 46 10.65 -3.59 -3.80
C GLY A 46 9.36 -3.05 -3.20
N ILE A 47 9.40 -1.76 -2.85
CA ILE A 47 8.29 -0.99 -2.30
C ILE A 47 7.82 0.01 -3.34
N TYR A 48 6.52 0.00 -3.63
CA TYR A 48 5.85 0.97 -4.50
C TYR A 48 4.98 1.87 -3.63
N ILE A 49 5.15 3.18 -3.75
CA ILE A 49 4.41 4.18 -2.99
C ILE A 49 3.64 5.04 -4.00
N SER A 50 2.33 4.88 -4.02
CA SER A 50 1.43 5.54 -4.97
C SER A 50 0.50 6.49 -4.24
N GLU A 51 0.56 7.77 -4.58
CA GLU A 51 -0.35 8.80 -4.08
C GLU A 51 -1.16 9.37 -5.24
N ALA A 52 -2.44 9.68 -5.01
CA ALA A 52 -3.30 10.25 -6.03
C ALA A 52 -2.71 11.54 -6.63
N GLY A 53 -2.55 11.57 -7.95
CA GLY A 53 -2.03 12.74 -8.67
C GLY A 53 -0.52 12.95 -8.58
N LYS A 54 0.24 11.98 -8.05
CA LYS A 54 1.71 12.00 -8.04
C LYS A 54 2.29 10.80 -8.75
N GLU A 55 3.53 10.94 -9.22
CA GLU A 55 4.29 9.81 -9.74
C GLU A 55 4.53 8.77 -8.63
N THR A 56 4.43 7.48 -9.00
CA THR A 56 4.69 6.39 -8.06
C THR A 56 6.19 6.32 -7.76
N LYS A 57 6.54 6.36 -6.48
CA LYS A 57 7.93 6.16 -6.03
C LYS A 57 8.19 4.66 -5.91
N TYR A 58 9.31 4.19 -6.45
CA TYR A 58 9.75 2.80 -6.36
C TYR A 58 11.07 2.71 -5.61
N ILE A 59 11.09 1.91 -4.54
CA ILE A 59 12.29 1.61 -3.76
C ILE A 59 12.66 0.15 -4.04
N LYS A 60 13.72 -0.05 -4.82
CA LYS A 60 14.21 -1.37 -5.19
C LYS A 60 14.81 -2.09 -3.98
N PHE A 61 14.56 -3.39 -3.87
CA PHE A 61 15.36 -4.24 -3.01
C PHE A 61 16.65 -4.63 -3.73
N ASP A 62 17.78 -4.10 -3.28
CA ASP A 62 19.08 -4.47 -3.82
C ASP A 62 19.37 -5.94 -3.51
N HIS A 63 19.40 -6.77 -4.54
CA HIS A 63 19.76 -8.17 -4.42
C HIS A 63 21.22 -8.28 -3.98
N LYS A 64 21.45 -8.82 -2.78
CA LYS A 64 22.59 -9.67 -2.37
C LYS A 64 22.41 -10.08 -0.90
N SER A 65 21.50 -11.02 -0.64
CA SER A 65 21.78 -11.96 0.46
C SER A 65 22.62 -13.08 -0.15
N PRO A 66 23.85 -13.33 0.32
CA PRO A 66 24.65 -14.45 -0.16
C PRO A 66 24.01 -15.81 0.15
N ASP A 67 23.03 -15.84 1.06
CA ASP A 67 22.23 -17.01 1.37
C ASP A 67 20.81 -16.83 0.84
N GLU A 68 20.54 -17.51 -0.27
CA GLU A 68 19.23 -17.68 -0.92
C GLU A 68 18.16 -18.31 0.01
N LYS A 69 18.55 -18.69 1.22
CA LYS A 69 17.75 -19.39 2.23
C LYS A 69 17.20 -18.50 3.34
N VAL A 70 17.64 -17.24 3.44
CA VAL A 70 17.12 -16.29 4.45
C VAL A 70 16.11 -15.36 3.78
N TYR A 71 14.86 -15.81 3.73
CA TYR A 71 13.70 -15.06 3.25
C TYR A 71 13.28 -14.02 4.30
N THR A 72 14.13 -13.03 4.52
CA THR A 72 13.75 -11.87 5.31
C THR A 72 13.40 -10.76 4.34
N MET A 73 12.10 -10.48 4.21
CA MET A 73 11.63 -9.18 3.77
C MET A 73 12.53 -8.12 4.40
N ARG A 74 12.96 -7.14 3.61
CA ARG A 74 13.79 -6.01 4.09
C ARG A 74 12.97 -5.16 5.06
N LEU A 75 12.71 -5.73 6.23
CA LEU A 75 11.89 -5.19 7.31
C LEU A 75 12.49 -3.87 7.79
N ASP A 76 13.82 -3.75 7.72
CA ASP A 76 14.55 -2.50 7.94
C ASP A 76 14.06 -1.39 7.01
N LEU A 77 13.93 -1.69 5.71
CA LEU A 77 13.53 -0.75 4.69
C LEU A 77 12.03 -0.44 4.76
N VAL A 78 11.19 -1.46 4.95
CA VAL A 78 9.74 -1.28 5.15
C VAL A 78 9.46 -0.45 6.41
N ALA A 79 10.11 -0.77 7.53
CA ALA A 79 9.96 -0.02 8.78
C ALA A 79 10.46 1.42 8.64
N LYS A 80 11.54 1.64 7.89
CA LYS A 80 12.00 3.00 7.56
C LYS A 80 10.94 3.76 6.76
N THR A 81 10.44 3.18 5.66
CA THR A 81 9.38 3.80 4.85
C THR A 81 8.17 4.17 5.70
N PHE A 82 7.75 3.32 6.63
CA PHE A 82 6.60 3.59 7.47
C PHE A 82 6.88 4.73 8.46
N ARG A 83 8.07 4.75 9.09
CA ARG A 83 8.48 5.87 9.93
C ARG A 83 8.49 7.19 9.17
N ASP A 84 9.01 7.20 7.95
CA ASP A 84 9.04 8.38 7.09
C ASP A 84 7.59 8.86 6.81
N LEU A 85 6.70 7.95 6.42
CA LEU A 85 5.27 8.26 6.20
C LEU A 85 4.58 8.79 7.46
N TYR A 86 4.80 8.18 8.63
CA TYR A 86 4.25 8.68 9.89
C TYR A 86 4.77 10.07 10.23
N SER A 87 6.06 10.35 9.98
CA SER A 87 6.65 11.67 10.20
C SER A 87 6.07 12.74 9.28
N GLU A 88 5.63 12.35 8.08
CA GLU A 88 4.91 13.20 7.13
C GLU A 88 3.41 13.37 7.49
N GLY A 89 2.92 12.71 8.54
CA GLY A 89 1.54 12.81 9.02
C GLY A 89 0.56 11.83 8.37
N TRP A 90 1.04 10.84 7.64
CA TRP A 90 0.19 9.77 7.10
C TRP A 90 -0.21 8.79 8.20
N ILE A 91 -1.45 8.29 8.14
CA ILE A 91 -2.00 7.35 9.12
C ILE A 91 -2.35 6.04 8.40
N LEU A 92 -1.81 4.91 8.86
CA LEU A 92 -2.15 3.59 8.34
C LEU A 92 -3.60 3.25 8.72
N VAL A 93 -4.44 3.00 7.72
CA VAL A 93 -5.87 2.67 7.92
C VAL A 93 -6.23 1.25 7.51
N SER A 94 -5.42 0.62 6.67
CA SER A 94 -5.66 -0.77 6.25
C SER A 94 -4.37 -1.46 5.84
N SER A 95 -4.29 -2.76 6.10
CA SER A 95 -3.23 -3.65 5.61
C SER A 95 -3.86 -4.94 5.11
N ASN A 96 -3.60 -5.31 3.86
CA ASN A 96 -4.11 -6.51 3.21
C ASN A 96 -2.97 -7.23 2.48
N GLY A 97 -3.16 -8.50 2.14
CA GLY A 97 -2.20 -9.28 1.34
C GLY A 97 -1.65 -10.51 2.06
N GLY A 98 -0.67 -11.15 1.42
CA GLY A 98 -0.04 -12.40 1.88
C GLY A 98 1.48 -12.31 1.86
N ASP A 99 2.16 -13.46 1.96
CA ASP A 99 3.62 -13.49 2.18
C ASP A 99 4.46 -12.85 1.07
N MET A 100 3.96 -12.83 -0.18
CA MET A 100 4.70 -12.33 -1.35
C MET A 100 4.31 -10.92 -1.80
N HIS A 101 3.16 -10.43 -1.32
CA HIS A 101 2.64 -9.11 -1.65
C HIS A 101 1.80 -8.60 -0.49
N LYS A 102 2.24 -7.50 0.11
CA LYS A 102 1.50 -6.79 1.15
C LYS A 102 1.15 -5.39 0.66
N ARG A 103 -0.12 -5.04 0.77
CA ARG A 103 -0.67 -3.73 0.46
C ARG A 103 -1.06 -3.02 1.74
N TYR A 104 -0.63 -1.79 1.88
CA TYR A 104 -0.97 -0.91 2.99
C TYR A 104 -1.62 0.36 2.43
N VAL A 105 -2.65 0.84 3.12
CA VAL A 105 -3.38 2.06 2.74
C VAL A 105 -3.23 3.06 3.87
N PHE A 106 -2.79 4.25 3.50
CA PHE A 106 -2.60 5.39 4.38
C PHE A 106 -3.55 6.51 3.99
N GLU A 107 -3.99 7.28 4.99
CA GLU A 107 -4.81 8.48 4.82
C GLU A 107 -4.15 9.69 5.49
N LYS A 108 -4.38 10.87 4.91
CA LYS A 108 -3.98 12.17 5.46
C LYS A 108 -5.07 13.22 5.21
#